data_AF-D5BG56-F1
#
_entry.id   AF-D5BG56-F1
#
_cell.length_a   1.000
_cell.length_b   1.000
_cell.length_c   1.000
_cell.angle_alpha   90.00
_cell.angle_beta   90.00
_cell.angle_gamma   90.00
#
_symmetry.space_group_name_H-M   'P 1'
#
loop_
_entity.id
_entity.type
_entity.pdbx_description
1 polymer ?
#
loop_
_entity_poly.entity_id
_entity_poly.type
_entity_poly.pdbx_seq_one_letter_code
_entity_poly.pdbx_strand_id
1 'polypeptide(L)'
;MNILEGGKVSGLYNGIRQDLNVYGNYFNLDIDSGGSYIMGNLNFHNTQSNTINNAGDFSITGEIAMRNERASLQFFNYNVASLTGNLNFTQGGLNLFENYGTFDCNGIHSTDPTLHLKNDGDMTTRGNYDDTVGSNFSNCGTLHMSQNWTNLQGRIINTGNMTVTVSSVAFNSTGRIDNYSIMSLRGVTMAPDGAVFYNEGEVTFETNQVYNVKFYGPGSNQQPDHSTSTNYGRFKWPGVSNGNALVKGNLNLVNTNGKSSREGMFGNNSVVSDNGSVKYGNCNDCTVITEYDQCANADGTWPINVNKPEMPKSIPVNRHVRTHL
;
A
#
# COMPACT_ATOMS: atom_id res chain seq x y z
N MET A 1 24.48 4.18 -21.78
CA MET A 1 24.46 5.60 -22.19
C MET A 1 24.68 6.49 -20.98
N ASN A 2 25.48 7.57 -21.10
CA ASN A 2 25.66 8.55 -20.03
C ASN A 2 24.98 9.87 -20.42
N ILE A 3 24.19 10.44 -19.51
CA ILE A 3 23.60 11.78 -19.67
C ILE A 3 24.33 12.74 -18.74
N LEU A 4 25.13 13.64 -19.30
CA LEU A 4 26.09 14.44 -18.53
C LEU A 4 25.57 15.84 -18.16
N GLU A 5 24.62 16.39 -18.91
CA GLU A 5 23.88 17.63 -18.61
C GLU A 5 22.43 17.45 -19.05
N GLY A 6 21.49 18.16 -18.41
CA GLY A 6 20.03 17.99 -18.54
C GLY A 6 19.56 17.30 -19.82
N GLY A 7 18.95 16.12 -19.67
CA GLY A 7 18.61 15.26 -20.80
C GLY A 7 17.14 14.92 -20.85
N LYS A 8 16.52 15.16 -22.02
CA LYS A 8 15.27 14.51 -22.41
C LYS A 8 15.63 13.30 -23.28
N VAL A 9 15.31 12.10 -22.83
CA VAL A 9 15.42 10.91 -23.69
C VAL A 9 14.06 10.67 -24.32
N SER A 10 14.03 10.74 -25.65
CA SER A 10 12.92 10.26 -26.47
C SER A 10 13.52 9.39 -27.56
N GLY A 11 12.99 8.17 -27.76
CA GLY A 11 13.39 7.31 -28.89
C GLY A 11 14.45 6.23 -28.64
N LEU A 12 14.62 5.67 -27.45
CA LEU A 12 15.29 4.37 -27.27
C LEU A 12 14.35 3.23 -27.76
N TYR A 13 14.10 3.21 -29.07
CA TYR A 13 13.23 2.26 -29.73
C TYR A 13 14.03 1.05 -30.23
N ASN A 14 13.49 -0.16 -30.00
CA ASN A 14 13.97 -1.45 -30.50
C ASN A 14 15.35 -1.96 -30.01
N GLY A 15 15.35 -2.53 -28.79
CA GLY A 15 16.03 -3.82 -28.55
C GLY A 15 17.44 -3.78 -27.97
N ILE A 16 18.08 -2.62 -27.82
CA ILE A 16 19.39 -2.56 -27.15
C ILE A 16 19.19 -2.25 -25.67
N ARG A 17 19.28 -3.29 -24.84
CA ARG A 17 19.35 -3.17 -23.38
C ARG A 17 20.63 -2.43 -23.01
N GLN A 18 20.51 -1.15 -22.72
CA GLN A 18 21.61 -0.38 -22.16
C GLN A 18 21.24 0.13 -20.78
N ASP A 19 22.23 0.12 -19.90
CA ASP A 19 22.17 0.88 -18.68
C ASP A 19 22.23 2.37 -19.02
N LEU A 20 21.35 3.14 -18.39
CA LEU A 20 21.32 4.58 -18.46
C LEU A 20 21.84 5.14 -17.14
N ASN A 21 22.97 5.86 -17.19
CA ASN A 21 23.52 6.55 -16.04
C ASN A 21 23.33 8.06 -16.23
N VAL A 22 22.61 8.67 -15.30
CA VAL A 22 22.26 10.09 -15.31
C VAL A 22 23.18 10.84 -14.35
N TYR A 23 24.04 11.71 -14.87
CA TYR A 23 24.98 12.54 -14.10
C TYR A 23 24.67 14.05 -14.16
N GLY A 24 23.83 14.47 -15.11
CA GLY A 24 23.46 15.88 -15.29
C GLY A 24 22.61 16.45 -14.14
N ASN A 25 22.10 17.68 -14.26
CA ASN A 25 21.34 18.30 -13.16
C ASN A 25 19.98 17.62 -12.95
N TYR A 26 19.19 17.45 -14.01
CA TYR A 26 17.87 16.84 -14.00
C TYR A 26 17.72 15.85 -15.17
N PHE A 27 16.71 14.99 -15.10
CA PHE A 27 16.32 14.07 -16.16
C PHE A 27 14.82 14.03 -16.32
N ASN A 28 14.34 14.07 -17.56
CA ASN A 28 12.94 13.82 -17.87
C ASN A 28 12.81 12.75 -18.95
N LEU A 29 11.99 11.74 -18.68
CA LEU A 29 11.62 10.70 -19.63
C LEU A 29 10.10 10.73 -19.81
N ASP A 30 9.68 11.13 -21.01
CA ASP A 30 8.27 11.06 -21.42
C ASP A 30 8.13 9.90 -22.41
N ILE A 31 7.25 8.95 -22.10
CA ILE A 31 6.90 7.83 -22.97
C ILE A 31 5.46 8.03 -23.41
N ASP A 32 5.28 8.39 -24.67
CA ASP A 32 3.96 8.65 -25.23
C ASP A 32 3.14 7.36 -25.42
N SER A 33 1.83 7.51 -25.55
CA SER A 33 0.92 6.41 -25.85
C SER A 33 1.32 5.69 -27.14
N GLY A 34 1.38 4.35 -27.09
CA GLY A 34 1.86 3.50 -28.18
C GLY A 34 3.39 3.43 -28.32
N GLY A 35 4.15 4.20 -27.52
CA GLY A 35 5.59 4.04 -27.38
C GLY A 35 5.93 2.77 -26.60
N SER A 36 7.05 2.12 -26.94
CA SER A 36 7.57 0.95 -26.22
C SER A 36 9.07 1.09 -25.99
N TYR A 37 9.50 1.01 -24.73
CA TYR A 37 10.88 1.25 -24.30
C TYR A 37 11.37 0.11 -23.41
N ILE A 38 12.59 -0.39 -23.68
CA ILE A 38 13.25 -1.41 -22.88
C ILE A 38 14.66 -0.92 -22.52
N MET A 39 15.01 -0.92 -21.22
CA MET A 39 16.35 -0.54 -20.76
C MET A 39 16.94 -1.58 -19.80
N GLY A 40 18.25 -1.47 -19.56
CA GLY A 40 18.97 -2.23 -18.54
C GLY A 40 18.64 -1.71 -17.15
N ASN A 41 19.60 -1.07 -16.50
CA ASN A 41 19.43 -0.27 -15.30
C ASN A 41 19.18 1.21 -15.62
N LEU A 42 18.48 1.92 -14.75
CA LEU A 42 18.37 3.38 -14.76
C LEU A 42 18.94 3.93 -13.46
N ASN A 43 20.17 4.43 -13.51
CA ASN A 43 20.91 4.90 -12.36
C ASN A 43 20.98 6.43 -12.34
N PHE A 44 20.50 7.04 -11.25
CA PHE A 44 20.51 8.47 -11.06
C PHE A 44 21.65 8.86 -10.11
N HIS A 45 22.72 9.42 -10.67
CA HIS A 45 23.87 9.97 -9.94
C HIS A 45 23.77 11.49 -9.74
N ASN A 46 22.73 12.11 -10.31
CA ASN A 46 22.49 13.55 -10.21
C ASN A 46 22.10 14.00 -8.81
N THR A 47 21.98 15.31 -8.62
CA THR A 47 21.69 15.92 -7.31
C THR A 47 20.33 16.63 -7.26
N GLN A 48 19.52 16.53 -8.31
CA GLN A 48 18.21 17.20 -8.39
C GLN A 48 17.12 16.21 -8.81
N SER A 49 15.95 16.76 -9.10
CA SER A 49 14.75 16.00 -9.43
C SER A 49 14.82 15.36 -10.82
N ASN A 50 14.27 14.16 -10.87
CA ASN A 50 14.08 13.36 -12.07
C ASN A 50 12.58 13.08 -12.23
N THR A 51 12.12 13.02 -13.46
CA THR A 51 10.71 12.73 -13.77
C THR A 51 10.62 11.64 -14.84
N ILE A 52 9.72 10.69 -14.60
CA ILE A 52 9.32 9.68 -15.59
C ILE A 52 7.80 9.76 -15.74
N ASN A 53 7.34 10.11 -16.93
CA ASN A 53 5.93 10.11 -17.32
C ASN A 53 5.71 8.99 -18.32
N ASN A 54 5.11 7.88 -17.89
CA ASN A 54 4.85 6.75 -18.77
C ASN A 54 3.37 6.65 -19.18
N ALA A 55 3.06 6.92 -20.45
CA ALA A 55 1.77 6.67 -21.07
C ALA A 55 1.80 5.51 -22.09
N GLY A 56 2.96 4.85 -22.27
CA GLY A 56 3.17 3.72 -23.18
C GLY A 56 3.64 2.46 -22.44
N ASP A 57 4.43 1.62 -23.10
CA ASP A 57 4.98 0.39 -22.52
C ASP A 57 6.44 0.63 -22.09
N PHE A 58 6.71 0.52 -20.80
CA PHE A 58 8.02 0.78 -20.21
C PHE A 58 8.57 -0.45 -19.50
N SER A 59 9.74 -0.94 -19.91
CA SER A 59 10.38 -2.09 -19.27
C SER A 59 11.82 -1.81 -18.88
N ILE A 60 12.16 -2.14 -17.64
CA ILE A 60 13.51 -2.10 -17.08
C ILE A 60 13.87 -3.53 -16.68
N THR A 61 14.92 -4.06 -17.31
CA THR A 61 15.39 -5.43 -17.02
C THR A 61 16.28 -5.52 -15.78
N GLY A 62 16.75 -4.38 -15.28
CA GLY A 62 17.46 -4.24 -14.02
C GLY A 62 16.64 -3.45 -13.00
N GLU A 63 17.29 -2.50 -12.34
CA GLU A 63 16.67 -1.62 -11.34
C GLU A 63 16.60 -0.16 -11.79
N ILE A 64 15.68 0.59 -11.17
CA ILE A 64 15.75 2.05 -11.11
C ILE A 64 16.36 2.39 -9.76
N ALA A 65 17.47 3.12 -9.73
CA ALA A 65 18.19 3.38 -8.50
C ALA A 65 18.65 4.83 -8.39
N MET A 66 18.28 5.48 -7.28
CA MET A 66 18.93 6.71 -6.84
C MET A 66 20.29 6.36 -6.24
N ARG A 67 21.38 6.72 -6.93
CA ARG A 67 22.77 6.45 -6.51
C ARG A 67 23.38 7.62 -5.74
N ASN A 68 22.71 8.77 -5.78
CA ASN A 68 23.09 9.95 -5.04
C ASN A 68 21.98 10.26 -4.05
N GLU A 69 22.33 10.44 -2.78
CA GLU A 69 21.36 10.72 -1.72
C GLU A 69 20.53 11.97 -2.02
N ARG A 70 21.01 12.93 -2.81
CA ARG A 70 20.26 14.16 -3.13
C ARG A 70 19.34 14.04 -4.34
N ALA A 71 19.43 12.95 -5.10
CA ALA A 71 18.55 12.72 -6.24
C ALA A 71 17.13 12.45 -5.76
N SER A 72 16.15 13.01 -6.46
CA SER A 72 14.73 12.72 -6.24
C SER A 72 14.11 12.15 -7.51
N LEU A 73 13.08 11.32 -7.38
CA LEU A 73 12.33 10.78 -8.51
C LEU A 73 10.84 10.98 -8.32
N GLN A 74 10.20 11.55 -9.34
CA GLN A 74 8.76 11.51 -9.54
C GLN A 74 8.46 10.56 -10.70
N PHE A 75 7.76 9.47 -10.43
CA PHE A 75 7.41 8.47 -11.44
C PHE A 75 5.90 8.32 -11.52
N PHE A 76 5.34 8.76 -12.64
CA PHE A 76 3.94 8.62 -13.00
C PHE A 76 3.79 7.52 -14.06
N ASN A 77 3.03 6.47 -13.74
CA ASN A 77 2.71 5.39 -14.66
C ASN A 77 1.23 5.41 -15.02
N TYR A 78 0.89 5.70 -16.27
CA TYR A 78 -0.47 5.74 -16.79
C TYR A 78 -0.83 4.53 -17.67
N ASN A 79 0.14 3.69 -18.02
CA ASN A 79 -0.07 2.48 -18.82
C ASN A 79 0.75 1.32 -18.25
N VAL A 80 1.57 0.62 -19.03
CA VAL A 80 2.29 -0.57 -18.57
C VAL A 80 3.73 -0.22 -18.21
N ALA A 81 4.13 -0.51 -16.98
CA ALA A 81 5.51 -0.46 -16.55
C ALA A 81 5.93 -1.77 -15.86
N SER A 82 7.12 -2.28 -16.20
CA SER A 82 7.64 -3.53 -15.63
C SER A 82 9.12 -3.40 -15.29
N LEU A 83 9.49 -3.71 -14.05
CA LEU A 83 10.86 -3.78 -13.55
C LEU A 83 11.17 -5.22 -13.13
N THR A 84 12.16 -5.84 -13.75
CA THR A 84 12.63 -7.16 -13.26
C THR A 84 13.38 -7.01 -11.93
N GLY A 85 14.01 -5.87 -11.69
CA GLY A 85 14.65 -5.52 -10.43
C GLY A 85 13.80 -4.61 -9.55
N ASN A 86 14.47 -3.89 -8.66
CA ASN A 86 13.83 -3.03 -7.67
C ASN A 86 13.68 -1.60 -8.17
N LEU A 87 12.72 -0.89 -7.59
CA LEU A 87 12.70 0.57 -7.58
C LEU A 87 13.28 1.03 -6.24
N ASN A 88 14.43 1.68 -6.29
CA ASN A 88 15.15 2.13 -5.10
C ASN A 88 15.14 3.67 -5.01
N PHE A 89 14.54 4.19 -3.95
CA PHE A 89 14.62 5.60 -3.59
C PHE A 89 15.68 5.82 -2.49
N THR A 90 16.26 7.01 -2.47
CA THR A 90 17.15 7.48 -1.39
C THR A 90 16.63 8.79 -0.84
N GLN A 91 17.06 9.15 0.37
CA GLN A 91 16.65 10.37 1.06
C GLN A 91 17.14 11.66 0.36
N GLY A 92 16.45 12.06 -0.70
CA GLY A 92 16.81 13.18 -1.55
C GLY A 92 15.60 13.85 -2.15
N GLY A 93 15.25 15.04 -1.64
CA GLY A 93 14.12 15.81 -2.13
C GLY A 93 12.79 15.07 -2.04
N LEU A 94 11.84 15.44 -2.90
CA LEU A 94 10.52 14.80 -2.97
C LEU A 94 10.59 13.56 -3.87
N ASN A 95 10.39 12.38 -3.28
CA ASN A 95 10.18 11.14 -4.01
C ASN A 95 8.68 10.81 -4.08
N LEU A 96 8.18 10.66 -5.30
CA LEU A 96 6.76 10.41 -5.58
C LEU A 96 6.63 9.29 -6.60
N PHE A 97 5.71 8.37 -6.35
CA PHE A 97 5.30 7.36 -7.33
C PHE A 97 3.79 7.32 -7.39
N GLU A 98 3.25 7.44 -8.59
CA GLU A 98 1.82 7.26 -8.80
C GLU A 98 1.60 6.28 -9.94
N ASN A 99 1.00 5.14 -9.60
CA ASN A 99 0.56 4.16 -10.58
C ASN A 99 -0.94 4.31 -10.86
N TYR A 100 -1.29 4.67 -12.08
CA TYR A 100 -2.65 4.68 -12.62
C TYR A 100 -2.90 3.54 -13.63
N GLY A 101 -1.84 2.85 -14.06
CA GLY A 101 -1.89 1.75 -15.02
C GLY A 101 -1.51 0.40 -14.41
N THR A 102 -0.82 -0.45 -15.18
CA THR A 102 -0.29 -1.73 -14.70
C THR A 102 1.19 -1.58 -14.36
N PHE A 103 1.58 -1.97 -13.15
CA PHE A 103 2.95 -1.94 -12.67
C PHE A 103 3.39 -3.29 -12.09
N ASP A 104 4.45 -3.88 -12.62
CA ASP A 104 5.09 -5.08 -12.04
C ASP A 104 6.52 -4.77 -11.63
N CYS A 105 6.92 -5.05 -10.39
CA CYS A 105 8.31 -4.92 -9.96
C CYS A 105 8.78 -6.07 -9.06
N ASN A 106 10.09 -6.22 -8.88
CA ASN A 106 10.58 -7.11 -7.83
C ASN A 106 10.31 -6.56 -6.43
N GLY A 107 10.46 -5.26 -6.20
CA GLY A 107 10.19 -4.62 -4.92
C GLY A 107 10.42 -3.12 -4.98
N ILE A 108 9.93 -2.41 -3.96
CA ILE A 108 10.17 -0.99 -3.79
C ILE A 108 10.90 -0.78 -2.48
N HIS A 109 12.15 -0.34 -2.57
CA HIS A 109 13.00 -0.11 -1.42
C HIS A 109 13.30 1.37 -1.28
N SER A 110 13.33 1.83 -0.04
CA SER A 110 13.63 3.22 0.24
C SER A 110 14.16 3.35 1.66
N THR A 111 15.01 4.35 1.82
CA THR A 111 15.43 4.87 3.13
C THR A 111 14.87 6.26 3.38
N ASP A 112 14.01 6.74 2.48
CA ASP A 112 13.42 8.07 2.52
C ASP A 112 12.14 8.09 3.37
N PRO A 113 12.15 8.74 4.55
CA PRO A 113 10.97 8.86 5.39
C PRO A 113 9.86 9.72 4.76
N THR A 114 10.14 10.41 3.64
CA THR A 114 9.19 11.23 2.89
C THR A 114 8.71 10.55 1.61
N LEU A 115 8.98 9.25 1.43
CA LEU A 115 8.47 8.52 0.29
C LEU A 115 6.94 8.49 0.29
N HIS A 116 6.38 8.92 -0.82
CA HIS A 116 4.95 8.96 -1.07
C HIS A 116 4.64 8.11 -2.29
N LEU A 117 3.95 6.99 -2.10
CA LEU A 117 3.50 6.18 -3.23
C LEU A 117 1.98 6.00 -3.22
N LYS A 118 1.41 6.05 -4.42
CA LYS A 118 -0.01 5.84 -4.68
C LYS A 118 -0.18 4.77 -5.75
N ASN A 119 -1.06 3.81 -5.50
CA ASN A 119 -1.54 2.86 -6.50
C ASN A 119 -3.04 3.04 -6.73
N ASP A 120 -3.41 3.55 -7.89
CA ASP A 120 -4.78 3.72 -8.39
C ASP A 120 -5.03 2.83 -9.64
N GLY A 121 -4.11 1.92 -9.94
CA GLY A 121 -4.17 0.96 -11.05
C GLY A 121 -4.04 -0.49 -10.57
N ASP A 122 -3.35 -1.33 -11.34
CA ASP A 122 -3.00 -2.70 -10.95
C ASP A 122 -1.50 -2.78 -10.67
N MET A 123 -1.13 -3.25 -9.48
CA MET A 123 0.25 -3.31 -9.03
C MET A 123 0.59 -4.70 -8.53
N THR A 124 1.67 -5.28 -9.06
CA THR A 124 2.25 -6.52 -8.56
C THR A 124 3.67 -6.26 -8.06
N THR A 125 3.97 -6.66 -6.81
CA THR A 125 5.33 -6.61 -6.26
C THR A 125 5.74 -7.95 -5.68
N ARG A 126 6.96 -8.42 -6.01
CA ARG A 126 7.49 -9.67 -5.45
C ARG A 126 8.11 -9.51 -4.07
N GLY A 127 8.29 -8.27 -3.64
CA GLY A 127 9.06 -7.79 -2.51
C GLY A 127 8.32 -6.63 -1.86
N ASN A 128 8.81 -6.22 -0.69
CA ASN A 128 8.13 -5.20 0.11
C ASN A 128 8.09 -3.84 -0.57
N TYR A 129 7.11 -3.06 -0.15
CA TYR A 129 7.15 -1.60 -0.14
C TYR A 129 7.99 -1.12 1.05
N ASP A 130 8.56 0.07 0.94
CA ASP A 130 9.29 0.79 2.00
C ASP A 130 8.64 0.66 3.38
N ASP A 131 9.40 0.33 4.40
CA ASP A 131 8.89 0.21 5.77
C ASP A 131 9.46 1.26 6.72
N THR A 132 9.98 2.36 6.19
CA THR A 132 10.54 3.49 6.96
C THR A 132 9.48 4.32 7.70
N VAL A 133 9.87 4.87 8.85
CA VAL A 133 9.06 5.80 9.65
C VAL A 133 8.69 7.03 8.83
N GLY A 134 7.41 7.34 8.72
CA GLY A 134 6.90 8.53 8.03
C GLY A 134 6.50 8.31 6.57
N SER A 135 6.93 7.21 5.94
CA SER A 135 6.53 6.86 4.58
C SER A 135 5.02 6.56 4.50
N ASN A 136 4.41 6.88 3.35
CA ASN A 136 2.99 6.64 3.10
C ASN A 136 2.78 5.85 1.81
N PHE A 137 1.97 4.80 1.91
CA PHE A 137 1.48 4.04 0.78
C PHE A 137 -0.05 4.07 0.71
N SER A 138 -0.59 4.67 -0.33
CA SER A 138 -2.03 4.75 -0.60
C SER A 138 -2.41 3.77 -1.71
N ASN A 139 -3.11 2.69 -1.36
CA ASN A 139 -3.67 1.75 -2.33
C ASN A 139 -5.16 2.04 -2.55
N CYS A 140 -5.52 2.35 -3.77
CA CYS A 140 -6.88 2.65 -4.25
C CYS A 140 -7.31 1.72 -5.40
N GLY A 141 -6.34 1.16 -6.12
CA GLY A 141 -6.55 0.13 -7.12
C GLY A 141 -6.41 -1.29 -6.56
N THR A 142 -5.78 -2.16 -7.36
CA THR A 142 -5.48 -3.55 -6.97
C THR A 142 -4.00 -3.70 -6.68
N LEU A 143 -3.67 -4.31 -5.54
CA LEU A 143 -2.30 -4.67 -5.17
C LEU A 143 -2.19 -6.18 -4.94
N HIS A 144 -1.24 -6.79 -5.63
CA HIS A 144 -0.79 -8.15 -5.42
C HIS A 144 0.65 -8.15 -4.92
N MET A 145 0.88 -8.66 -3.71
CA MET A 145 2.22 -8.76 -3.13
C MET A 145 2.54 -10.19 -2.70
N SER A 146 3.76 -10.64 -2.97
CA SER A 146 4.21 -12.01 -2.65
C SER A 146 5.27 -12.09 -1.55
N GLN A 147 5.53 -11.01 -0.79
CA GLN A 147 6.51 -11.03 0.32
C GLN A 147 6.03 -10.24 1.56
N ASN A 148 6.74 -10.40 2.69
CA ASN A 148 6.35 -9.97 4.04
C ASN A 148 6.73 -8.52 4.29
N TRP A 149 5.82 -7.64 4.74
CA TRP A 149 6.26 -6.47 5.50
C TRP A 149 6.87 -6.94 6.83
N THR A 150 8.18 -7.19 6.85
CA THR A 150 8.87 -7.79 8.00
C THR A 150 9.07 -6.82 9.15
N ASN A 151 8.94 -5.51 8.89
CA ASN A 151 9.22 -4.47 9.87
C ASN A 151 8.46 -3.17 9.53
N LEU A 152 7.14 -3.24 9.34
CA LEU A 152 6.33 -2.07 8.99
C LEU A 152 6.49 -0.94 10.04
N GLN A 153 7.10 0.18 9.66
CA GLN A 153 7.18 1.41 10.48
C GLN A 153 6.44 2.60 9.86
N GLY A 154 6.11 2.53 8.57
CA GLY A 154 5.32 3.54 7.84
C GLY A 154 3.82 3.34 7.96
N ARG A 155 3.07 4.06 7.10
CA ARG A 155 1.60 4.01 7.03
C ARG A 155 1.12 3.44 5.70
N ILE A 156 0.22 2.47 5.78
CA ILE A 156 -0.52 1.93 4.64
C ILE A 156 -1.98 2.36 4.74
N ILE A 157 -2.50 2.96 3.69
CA ILE A 157 -3.90 3.32 3.55
C ILE A 157 -4.49 2.48 2.42
N ASN A 158 -5.40 1.58 2.75
CA ASN A 158 -6.05 0.73 1.76
C ASN A 158 -7.52 1.12 1.57
N THR A 159 -7.83 1.61 0.37
CA THR A 159 -9.17 1.94 -0.13
C THR A 159 -9.57 1.06 -1.32
N GLY A 160 -8.60 0.38 -1.93
CA GLY A 160 -8.79 -0.61 -2.99
C GLY A 160 -8.68 -2.06 -2.51
N ASN A 161 -8.36 -2.97 -3.44
CA ASN A 161 -8.16 -4.39 -3.15
C ASN A 161 -6.70 -4.70 -2.90
N MET A 162 -6.39 -5.32 -1.75
CA MET A 162 -5.03 -5.67 -1.39
C MET A 162 -4.92 -7.16 -1.08
N THR A 163 -3.98 -7.86 -1.72
CA THR A 163 -3.71 -9.27 -1.47
C THR A 163 -2.23 -9.51 -1.23
N VAL A 164 -1.88 -10.08 -0.08
CA VAL A 164 -0.53 -10.48 0.30
C VAL A 164 -0.50 -11.99 0.54
N THR A 165 -0.13 -12.75 -0.51
CA THR A 165 -0.42 -14.19 -0.64
C THR A 165 0.58 -15.12 0.06
N VAL A 166 1.86 -14.75 0.10
CA VAL A 166 2.91 -15.66 0.59
C VAL A 166 3.25 -15.39 2.05
N SER A 167 2.84 -14.26 2.58
CA SER A 167 3.61 -13.59 3.61
C SER A 167 2.75 -12.80 4.60
N SER A 168 3.21 -12.75 5.85
CA SER A 168 2.56 -12.07 6.97
C SER A 168 3.07 -10.64 7.13
N VAL A 169 2.29 -9.83 7.85
CA VAL A 169 2.68 -8.46 8.23
C VAL A 169 3.27 -8.47 9.63
N ALA A 170 4.48 -7.95 9.81
CA ALA A 170 5.11 -7.74 11.10
C ALA A 170 5.28 -6.22 11.34
N PHE A 171 4.58 -5.70 12.34
CA PHE A 171 4.63 -4.29 12.69
C PHE A 171 5.79 -3.99 13.64
N ASN A 172 6.47 -2.86 13.41
CA ASN A 172 7.26 -2.18 14.43
C ASN A 172 6.36 -1.22 15.23
N SER A 173 6.92 -0.52 16.22
CA SER A 173 6.19 0.31 17.16
C SER A 173 5.54 1.56 16.58
N THR A 174 5.82 1.93 15.33
CA THR A 174 5.19 3.08 14.66
C THR A 174 4.33 2.67 13.47
N GLY A 175 4.31 1.38 13.10
CA GLY A 175 3.61 0.91 11.92
C GLY A 175 2.10 1.10 12.01
N ARG A 176 1.50 1.54 10.90
CA ARG A 176 0.05 1.75 10.82
C ARG A 176 -0.54 1.18 9.53
N ILE A 177 -1.65 0.46 9.66
CA ILE A 177 -2.54 0.14 8.54
C ILE A 177 -3.89 0.77 8.83
N ASP A 178 -4.42 1.50 7.86
CA ASP A 178 -5.81 1.95 7.80
C ASP A 178 -6.50 1.26 6.62
N ASN A 179 -7.44 0.35 6.91
CA ASN A 179 -8.17 -0.40 5.89
C ASN A 179 -9.64 0.03 5.80
N TYR A 180 -10.05 0.46 4.61
CA TYR A 180 -11.41 0.90 4.28
C TYR A 180 -12.07 0.04 3.20
N SER A 181 -11.43 -1.06 2.80
CA SER A 181 -11.88 -1.94 1.71
C SER A 181 -11.47 -3.39 2.00
N ILE A 182 -11.14 -4.17 0.97
CA ILE A 182 -10.78 -5.58 1.10
C ILE A 182 -9.27 -5.76 1.20
N MET A 183 -8.83 -6.49 2.22
CA MET A 183 -7.45 -6.89 2.41
C MET A 183 -7.35 -8.38 2.74
N SER A 184 -6.55 -9.13 1.99
CA SER A 184 -6.18 -10.52 2.29
C SER A 184 -4.70 -10.58 2.65
N LEU A 185 -4.39 -11.16 3.80
CA LEU A 185 -3.03 -11.31 4.32
C LEU A 185 -2.80 -12.77 4.73
N ARG A 186 -1.57 -13.28 4.68
CA ARG A 186 -1.31 -14.62 5.23
C ARG A 186 -1.47 -14.68 6.75
N GLY A 187 -1.04 -13.64 7.44
CA GLY A 187 -1.03 -13.51 8.90
C GLY A 187 -0.53 -12.13 9.35
N VAL A 188 -0.48 -11.91 10.66
CA VAL A 188 0.00 -10.67 11.26
C VAL A 188 0.66 -10.90 12.62
N THR A 189 1.72 -10.16 12.90
CA THR A 189 2.34 -10.03 14.21
C THR A 189 2.52 -8.55 14.52
N MET A 190 2.03 -8.09 15.67
CA MET A 190 2.16 -6.68 16.04
C MET A 190 3.13 -6.46 17.20
N ALA A 191 3.92 -5.39 17.12
CA ALA A 191 4.78 -4.95 18.21
C ALA A 191 3.96 -4.56 19.46
N PRO A 192 4.53 -4.77 20.67
CA PRO A 192 3.83 -4.57 21.93
C PRO A 192 3.41 -3.12 22.17
N ASP A 193 4.05 -2.13 21.55
CA ASP A 193 3.77 -0.70 21.72
C ASP A 193 3.56 0.00 20.38
N GLY A 194 2.66 0.99 20.33
CA GLY A 194 2.45 1.96 19.24
C GLY A 194 1.96 1.47 17.85
N ALA A 195 2.06 0.17 17.51
CA ALA A 195 1.50 -0.37 16.27
C ALA A 195 -0.03 -0.29 16.23
N VAL A 196 -0.60 0.09 15.08
CA VAL A 196 -2.06 0.23 14.89
C VAL A 196 -2.52 -0.46 13.61
N PHE A 197 -3.54 -1.30 13.72
CA PHE A 197 -4.29 -1.79 12.56
C PHE A 197 -5.74 -1.35 12.72
N TYR A 198 -6.06 -0.26 12.05
CA TYR A 198 -7.41 0.28 11.93
C TYR A 198 -8.14 -0.35 10.74
N ASN A 199 -9.39 -0.75 10.96
CA ASN A 199 -10.19 -1.41 9.95
C ASN A 199 -11.67 -0.99 10.04
N GLU A 200 -12.20 -0.53 8.92
CA GLU A 200 -13.65 -0.37 8.66
C GLU A 200 -14.14 -1.22 7.49
N GLY A 201 -13.19 -1.88 6.80
CA GLY A 201 -13.48 -2.82 5.74
C GLY A 201 -13.35 -4.27 6.17
N GLU A 202 -13.00 -5.14 5.22
CA GLU A 202 -12.87 -6.56 5.46
C GLU A 202 -11.42 -7.01 5.32
N VAL A 203 -10.88 -7.56 6.40
CA VAL A 203 -9.55 -8.17 6.44
C VAL A 203 -9.71 -9.67 6.63
N THR A 204 -9.10 -10.46 5.76
CA THR A 204 -9.01 -11.92 5.90
C THR A 204 -7.57 -12.33 6.09
N PHE A 205 -7.29 -13.06 7.16
CA PHE A 205 -6.04 -13.77 7.34
C PHE A 205 -6.20 -15.22 6.88
N GLU A 206 -5.31 -15.68 6.01
CA GLU A 206 -5.36 -17.03 5.46
C GLU A 206 -4.97 -18.11 6.47
N THR A 207 -4.25 -17.73 7.53
CA THR A 207 -3.77 -18.65 8.56
C THR A 207 -4.06 -18.12 9.97
N ASN A 208 -3.85 -18.98 10.97
CA ASN A 208 -3.94 -18.60 12.38
C ASN A 208 -2.68 -17.89 12.91
N GLN A 209 -1.76 -17.50 12.02
CA GLN A 209 -0.54 -16.75 12.37
C GLN A 209 -0.89 -15.29 12.67
N VAL A 210 -1.69 -15.10 13.71
CA VAL A 210 -2.21 -13.83 14.19
C VAL A 210 -1.70 -13.66 15.62
N TYR A 211 -0.76 -12.73 15.83
CA TYR A 211 0.01 -12.60 17.06
C TYR A 211 0.00 -11.20 17.65
N ASN A 212 -0.21 -11.10 18.96
CA ASN A 212 -0.10 -9.84 19.73
C ASN A 212 -0.91 -8.66 19.18
N VAL A 213 -2.12 -8.94 18.71
CA VAL A 213 -2.86 -8.01 17.84
C VAL A 213 -3.43 -6.80 18.57
N LYS A 214 -3.48 -5.68 17.84
CA LYS A 214 -4.11 -4.43 18.23
C LYS A 214 -5.02 -3.96 17.11
N PHE A 215 -6.26 -4.41 17.16
CA PHE A 215 -7.26 -4.13 16.16
C PHE A 215 -8.18 -3.01 16.63
N TYR A 216 -8.37 -2.05 15.75
CA TYR A 216 -9.21 -0.89 16.00
C TYR A 216 -10.23 -0.76 14.88
N GLY A 217 -11.46 -0.43 15.24
CA GLY A 217 -12.52 -0.09 14.30
C GLY A 217 -13.21 1.22 14.66
N PRO A 218 -14.28 1.56 13.94
CA PRO A 218 -15.05 2.78 14.18
C PRO A 218 -15.50 2.93 15.63
N GLY A 219 -15.54 4.15 16.15
CA GLY A 219 -15.83 4.48 17.54
C GLY A 219 -14.69 4.22 18.52
N SER A 220 -13.52 3.75 18.05
CA SER A 220 -12.32 3.64 18.90
C SER A 220 -11.55 4.96 18.94
N ASN A 221 -10.65 5.09 19.92
CA ASN A 221 -9.73 6.24 20.01
C ASN A 221 -8.62 6.24 18.94
N GLN A 222 -8.60 5.25 18.05
CA GLN A 222 -7.68 5.17 16.92
C GLN A 222 -8.38 5.41 15.57
N GLN A 223 -9.69 5.71 15.60
CA GLN A 223 -10.43 6.13 14.42
C GLN A 223 -9.79 7.38 13.83
N PRO A 224 -9.36 7.35 12.56
CA PRO A 224 -8.82 8.52 11.89
C PRO A 224 -9.83 9.66 11.80
N ASP A 225 -9.37 10.90 11.99
CA ASP A 225 -10.23 12.09 12.04
C ASP A 225 -11.09 12.31 10.79
N HIS A 226 -10.64 11.83 9.63
CA HIS A 226 -11.39 11.95 8.37
C HIS A 226 -12.55 10.95 8.28
N SER A 227 -12.53 9.86 9.05
CA SER A 227 -13.61 8.89 9.04
C SER A 227 -14.65 9.25 10.10
N THR A 228 -15.89 9.44 9.65
CA THR A 228 -17.08 9.54 10.51
C THR A 228 -17.91 8.26 10.50
N SER A 229 -17.34 7.16 9.99
CA SER A 229 -18.04 5.89 9.88
C SER A 229 -18.48 5.38 11.24
N THR A 230 -19.62 4.71 11.26
CA THR A 230 -20.12 3.94 12.41
C THR A 230 -20.29 2.46 12.07
N ASN A 231 -19.88 2.07 10.85
CA ASN A 231 -19.91 0.69 10.39
C ASN A 231 -18.93 -0.19 11.18
N TYR A 232 -18.98 -1.47 10.92
CA TYR A 232 -18.07 -2.45 11.50
C TYR A 232 -16.88 -2.70 10.56
N GLY A 233 -15.68 -2.71 11.13
CA GLY A 233 -14.56 -3.42 10.52
C GLY A 233 -14.70 -4.91 10.76
N ARG A 234 -14.39 -5.75 9.77
CA ARG A 234 -14.40 -7.20 9.93
C ARG A 234 -13.02 -7.80 9.79
N PHE A 235 -12.64 -8.64 10.75
CA PHE A 235 -11.46 -9.50 10.66
C PHE A 235 -11.89 -10.96 10.63
N LYS A 236 -11.31 -11.74 9.72
CA LYS A 236 -11.55 -13.18 9.57
C LYS A 236 -10.24 -13.93 9.66
N TRP A 237 -10.17 -15.01 10.44
CA TRP A 237 -9.03 -15.94 10.39
C TRP A 237 -9.43 -17.34 10.86
N PRO A 238 -8.72 -18.39 10.44
CA PRO A 238 -8.99 -19.73 10.93
C PRO A 238 -8.35 -19.93 12.32
N GLY A 239 -9.02 -20.69 13.19
CA GLY A 239 -8.45 -21.15 14.45
C GLY A 239 -8.21 -20.05 15.49
N VAL A 240 -7.27 -20.30 16.40
CA VAL A 240 -7.01 -19.45 17.57
C VAL A 240 -5.75 -18.63 17.32
N SER A 241 -5.84 -17.31 17.53
CA SER A 241 -4.69 -16.40 17.53
C SER A 241 -3.83 -16.63 18.78
N ASN A 242 -2.55 -16.29 18.72
CA ASN A 242 -1.63 -16.51 19.82
C ASN A 242 -1.14 -15.20 20.45
N GLY A 243 -1.11 -15.13 21.77
CA GLY A 243 -0.63 -13.95 22.49
C GLY A 243 -1.73 -12.94 22.81
N ASN A 244 -1.33 -11.77 23.28
CA ASN A 244 -2.28 -10.78 23.82
C ASN A 244 -3.08 -10.11 22.70
N ALA A 245 -4.28 -9.64 23.03
CA ALA A 245 -5.12 -8.93 22.08
C ALA A 245 -5.71 -7.67 22.69
N LEU A 246 -5.64 -6.58 21.95
CA LEU A 246 -6.37 -5.35 22.20
C LEU A 246 -7.31 -5.13 21.02
N VAL A 247 -8.62 -5.15 21.27
CA VAL A 247 -9.63 -5.04 20.22
C VAL A 247 -10.62 -3.96 20.62
N LYS A 248 -10.72 -2.86 19.89
CA LYS A 248 -11.58 -1.73 20.30
C LYS A 248 -12.39 -1.17 19.13
N GLY A 249 -13.59 -0.69 19.44
CA GLY A 249 -14.51 -0.10 18.45
C GLY A 249 -15.47 -1.12 17.86
N ASN A 250 -16.19 -0.72 16.83
CA ASN A 250 -17.14 -1.52 16.09
C ASN A 250 -16.35 -2.49 15.20
N LEU A 251 -16.02 -3.65 15.77
CA LEU A 251 -15.30 -4.72 15.09
C LEU A 251 -16.10 -6.02 15.15
N ASN A 252 -16.13 -6.73 14.03
CA ASN A 252 -16.68 -8.07 13.95
C ASN A 252 -15.54 -9.07 13.69
N LEU A 253 -15.36 -10.02 14.59
CA LEU A 253 -14.31 -11.03 14.52
C LEU A 253 -14.92 -12.39 14.18
N VAL A 254 -14.48 -12.99 13.07
CA VAL A 254 -15.01 -14.28 12.59
C VAL A 254 -13.92 -15.34 12.56
N ASN A 255 -14.17 -16.45 13.25
CA ASN A 255 -13.37 -17.66 13.10
C ASN A 255 -13.86 -18.44 11.89
N THR A 256 -13.02 -18.60 10.87
CA THR A 256 -13.40 -19.34 9.65
C THR A 256 -13.24 -20.85 9.78
N ASN A 257 -12.56 -21.32 10.84
CA ASN A 257 -12.37 -22.73 11.15
C ASN A 257 -12.44 -22.97 12.66
N GLY A 258 -13.63 -22.74 13.23
CA GLY A 258 -13.86 -22.86 14.66
C GLY A 258 -15.08 -22.07 15.11
N LYS A 259 -15.18 -21.87 16.43
CA LYS A 259 -16.24 -21.05 17.02
C LYS A 259 -15.83 -19.59 17.00
N SER A 260 -16.71 -18.73 16.49
CA SER A 260 -16.53 -17.27 16.63
C SER A 260 -17.01 -16.84 18.02
N SER A 261 -16.16 -17.00 19.03
CA SER A 261 -16.31 -16.43 20.37
C SER A 261 -14.98 -15.86 20.82
N ARG A 262 -14.96 -15.09 21.90
CA ARG A 262 -13.70 -14.58 22.47
C ARG A 262 -12.67 -15.69 22.68
N GLU A 263 -13.07 -16.81 23.27
CA GLU A 263 -12.22 -17.98 23.50
C GLU A 263 -11.87 -18.69 22.19
N GLY A 264 -12.80 -18.77 21.24
CA GLY A 264 -12.55 -19.39 19.94
C GLY A 264 -11.63 -18.57 19.04
N MET A 265 -11.55 -17.26 19.23
CA MET A 265 -10.65 -16.37 18.50
C MET A 265 -9.28 -16.27 19.17
N PHE A 266 -9.22 -16.16 20.51
CA PHE A 266 -8.01 -15.80 21.25
C PHE A 266 -7.53 -16.86 22.25
N GLY A 267 -8.29 -17.94 22.48
CA GLY A 267 -7.97 -18.95 23.47
C GLY A 267 -8.29 -18.52 24.90
N ASN A 268 -8.14 -19.45 25.85
CA ASN A 268 -8.45 -19.20 27.27
C ASN A 268 -7.33 -18.50 28.05
N ASN A 269 -6.09 -18.58 27.55
CA ASN A 269 -4.89 -18.14 28.28
C ASN A 269 -4.38 -16.76 27.84
N SER A 270 -5.03 -16.14 26.86
CA SER A 270 -4.61 -14.85 26.30
C SER A 270 -5.26 -13.69 27.05
N VAL A 271 -4.49 -12.63 27.31
CA VAL A 271 -5.06 -11.39 27.84
C VAL A 271 -5.74 -10.65 26.69
N VAL A 272 -7.06 -10.64 26.70
CA VAL A 272 -7.89 -9.94 25.69
C VAL A 272 -8.57 -8.74 26.34
N SER A 273 -8.29 -7.54 25.83
CA SER A 273 -8.98 -6.32 26.18
C SER A 273 -9.88 -5.90 25.04
N ASP A 274 -11.17 -6.25 25.14
CA ASP A 274 -12.22 -5.80 24.24
C ASP A 274 -13.14 -4.77 24.91
N ASN A 275 -14.10 -4.22 24.17
CA ASN A 275 -15.20 -3.40 24.70
C ASN A 275 -16.54 -3.94 24.15
N GLY A 276 -17.67 -3.49 24.70
CA GLY A 276 -19.00 -4.03 24.36
C GLY A 276 -19.45 -3.84 22.89
N SER A 277 -18.71 -3.05 22.10
CA SER A 277 -18.97 -2.86 20.67
C SER A 277 -18.41 -3.99 19.80
N VAL A 278 -17.42 -4.75 20.29
CA VAL A 278 -16.84 -5.88 19.56
C VAL A 278 -17.85 -7.03 19.49
N LYS A 279 -18.05 -7.57 18.29
CA LYS A 279 -18.91 -8.72 18.00
C LYS A 279 -18.06 -9.90 17.53
N TYR A 280 -18.56 -11.09 17.82
CA TYR A 280 -17.91 -12.34 17.42
C TYR A 280 -18.89 -13.15 16.56
N GLY A 281 -18.49 -13.46 15.34
CA GLY A 281 -19.20 -14.36 14.43
C GLY A 281 -20.26 -13.68 13.58
N ASN A 282 -21.38 -14.39 13.40
CA ASN A 282 -22.45 -13.86 12.56
C ASN A 282 -23.13 -12.70 13.29
N CYS A 283 -23.23 -11.57 12.60
CA CYS A 283 -23.72 -10.33 13.14
C CYS A 283 -24.51 -9.62 12.03
N ASN A 284 -25.83 -9.75 12.10
CA ASN A 284 -26.75 -9.30 11.04
C ASN A 284 -26.80 -7.78 10.89
N ASP A 285 -26.41 -7.04 11.93
CA ASP A 285 -26.32 -5.57 11.96
C ASP A 285 -24.89 -5.04 11.76
N CYS A 286 -23.87 -5.92 11.70
CA CYS A 286 -22.49 -5.53 11.44
C CYS A 286 -22.23 -5.31 9.94
N THR A 287 -22.64 -4.14 9.45
CA THR A 287 -22.36 -3.68 8.08
C THR A 287 -20.87 -3.35 7.93
N VAL A 288 -20.24 -3.76 6.82
CA VAL A 288 -18.81 -3.55 6.54
C VAL A 288 -18.66 -2.80 5.22
N ILE A 289 -17.66 -1.92 5.12
CA ILE A 289 -17.35 -1.21 3.88
C ILE A 289 -16.40 -2.06 3.03
N THR A 290 -16.82 -2.51 1.85
CA THR A 290 -15.95 -3.30 0.94
C THR A 290 -15.48 -2.52 -0.27
N GLU A 291 -15.96 -1.29 -0.44
CA GLU A 291 -15.58 -0.37 -1.49
C GLU A 291 -15.58 1.04 -0.90
N TYR A 292 -14.45 1.71 -0.94
CA TYR A 292 -14.30 3.10 -0.48
C TYR A 292 -14.15 4.01 -1.70
N ASP A 293 -14.87 5.12 -1.72
CA ASP A 293 -15.03 5.98 -2.90
C ASP A 293 -13.98 7.11 -2.99
N GLN A 294 -13.17 7.26 -1.95
CA GLN A 294 -12.09 8.24 -1.91
C GLN A 294 -10.74 7.54 -1.93
N CYS A 295 -9.88 7.98 -2.83
CA CYS A 295 -8.49 7.58 -2.81
C CYS A 295 -7.69 8.57 -1.98
N ALA A 296 -6.93 8.09 -0.99
CA ALA A 296 -5.96 8.93 -0.31
C ALA A 296 -4.88 9.38 -1.30
N ASN A 297 -4.39 10.61 -1.12
CA ASN A 297 -3.26 11.13 -1.87
C ASN A 297 -1.99 10.34 -1.53
N ALA A 298 -0.95 10.46 -2.36
CA ALA A 298 0.33 9.76 -2.14
C ALA A 298 0.99 10.14 -0.80
N ASP A 299 0.75 11.36 -0.32
CA ASP A 299 1.24 11.87 0.97
C ASP A 299 0.41 11.41 2.19
N GLY A 300 -0.60 10.58 1.97
CA GLY A 300 -1.51 10.07 3.00
C GLY A 300 -2.55 11.08 3.48
N THR A 301 -2.63 12.25 2.84
CA THR A 301 -3.74 13.19 3.03
C THR A 301 -4.99 12.73 2.28
N TRP A 302 -6.15 13.20 2.74
CA TRP A 302 -7.42 12.88 2.10
C TRP A 302 -7.86 14.03 1.20
N PRO A 303 -8.48 13.75 0.03
CA PRO A 303 -9.08 14.78 -0.79
C PRO A 303 -10.07 15.60 0.03
N ILE A 304 -9.91 16.92 0.03
CA ILE A 304 -10.89 17.81 0.66
C ILE A 304 -12.18 17.69 -0.16
N ASN A 305 -13.27 17.23 0.45
CA ASN A 305 -14.61 17.26 -0.15
C ASN A 305 -15.04 18.73 -0.31
N VAL A 306 -14.57 19.39 -1.37
CA VAL A 306 -15.13 20.66 -1.83
C VAL A 306 -16.39 20.37 -2.62
N ASN A 307 -17.53 20.80 -2.11
CA ASN A 307 -18.78 20.87 -2.87
C ASN A 307 -18.56 21.70 -4.16
N LYS A 308 -18.36 21.01 -5.31
CA LYS A 308 -18.30 21.48 -6.73
C LYS A 308 -17.10 22.39 -7.13
N PRO A 309 -16.78 22.54 -8.44
CA PRO A 309 -16.62 21.56 -9.54
C PRO A 309 -15.19 21.64 -10.17
N GLU A 310 -14.92 20.75 -11.13
CA GLU A 310 -13.71 20.71 -12.00
C GLU A 310 -12.43 20.12 -11.38
N MET A 311 -12.45 18.81 -11.09
CA MET A 311 -11.26 17.99 -11.34
C MET A 311 -11.28 17.46 -12.78
N PRO A 312 -10.14 17.39 -13.47
CA PRO A 312 -10.07 16.77 -14.79
C PRO A 312 -10.43 15.29 -14.64
N LYS A 313 -11.59 14.92 -15.21
CA LYS A 313 -12.12 13.56 -15.45
C LYS A 313 -11.37 12.44 -14.71
N SER A 314 -11.65 12.29 -13.41
CA SER A 314 -11.49 11.00 -12.76
C SER A 314 -12.46 10.00 -13.41
N ILE A 315 -11.96 8.82 -13.76
CA ILE A 315 -12.73 7.73 -14.34
C ILE A 315 -13.78 7.31 -13.29
N PRO A 316 -15.08 7.26 -13.62
CA PRO A 316 -16.10 6.89 -12.66
C PRO A 316 -16.04 5.38 -12.41
N VAL A 317 -15.77 4.96 -11.17
CA VAL A 317 -15.90 3.55 -10.79
C VAL A 317 -17.23 3.35 -10.04
N ASN A 318 -17.99 2.37 -10.53
CA ASN A 318 -19.34 2.01 -10.12
C ASN A 318 -19.42 1.61 -8.63
N ARG A 319 -20.54 1.99 -8.00
CA ARG A 319 -20.88 1.78 -6.59
C ARG A 319 -21.47 0.40 -6.35
N HIS A 320 -20.90 -0.41 -5.45
CA HIS A 320 -21.58 -1.57 -4.87
C HIS A 320 -21.32 -1.69 -3.35
N VAL A 321 -22.19 -1.05 -2.56
CA VAL A 321 -22.39 -1.43 -1.16
C VAL A 321 -23.06 -2.81 -1.14
N ARG A 322 -22.34 -3.87 -0.75
CA ARG A 322 -22.95 -5.19 -0.52
C ARG A 322 -23.40 -5.32 0.93
N THR A 323 -24.71 -5.33 1.14
CA THR A 323 -25.29 -5.93 2.34
C THR A 323 -25.19 -7.44 2.21
N HIS A 324 -24.33 -8.08 3.01
CA HIS A 324 -24.30 -9.54 3.09
C HIS A 324 -25.24 -10.02 4.19
N LEU A 325 -26.22 -10.83 3.77
CA LEU A 325 -27.07 -11.71 4.59
C LEU A 325 -26.24 -12.81 5.27
#